data_AF-A0A0U1NQJ1-F1
#
_entry.id   AF-A0A0U1NQJ1-F1
#
_cell.length_a   1.000
_cell.length_b   1.000
_cell.length_c   1.000
_cell.angle_alpha   90.00
_cell.angle_beta   90.00
_cell.angle_gamma   90.00
#
_symmetry.space_group_name_H-M   'P 1'
#
loop_
_entity.id
_entity.type
_entity.pdbx_description
1 polymer ?
#
loop_
_entity_poly.entity_id
_entity_poly.type
_entity_poly.pdbx_seq_one_letter_code
_entity_poly.pdbx_strand_id
1 'polypeptide(L)' 'MAYKVVNEFIDTHDNNTHYLVGEEYPKTGSKPTKKRIEELSKPHPEYKCVFIEEVKAEKKAKE' A
#
# COMPACT_ATOMS: atom_id res chain seq x y z
N MET A 1 8.76 -5.00 6.93
CA MET A 1 8.60 -4.60 5.52
C MET A 1 7.82 -3.31 5.55
N ALA A 2 8.43 -2.21 5.09
CA ALA A 2 7.74 -0.94 4.93
C ALA A 2 7.20 -0.88 3.49
N TYR A 3 5.99 -0.38 3.33
CA TYR A 3 5.35 -0.15 2.05
C TYR A 3 5.14 1.34 1.87
N LYS A 4 5.21 1.82 0.64
CA LYS A 4 4.91 3.20 0.29
C LYS A 4 3.58 3.22 -0.44
N VAL A 5 2.71 4.10 0.01
CA VAL A 5 1.42 4.32 -0.64
C VAL A 5 1.68 5.02 -1.97
N VAL A 6 1.28 4.39 -3.07
CA VAL A 6 1.45 4.92 -4.43
C VAL A 6 0.13 5.43 -5.01
N ASN A 7 -1.01 4.97 -4.48
CA ASN A 7 -2.33 5.53 -4.73
C ASN A 7 -3.08 5.71 -3.41
N GLU A 8 -3.81 6.81 -3.28
CA GLU A 8 -4.61 7.09 -2.10
C GLU A 8 -5.73 6.05 -1.93
N PHE A 9 -5.93 5.60 -0.70
CA PHE A 9 -7.01 4.65 -0.37
C PHE A 9 -7.44 4.77 1.08
N ILE A 10 -8.69 4.38 1.33
CA ILE A 10 -9.25 4.31 2.67
C ILE A 10 -9.18 2.86 3.12
N ASP A 11 -8.45 2.61 4.20
CA ASP A 11 -8.40 1.29 4.80
C ASP A 11 -9.50 1.15 5.85
N THR A 12 -10.59 0.48 5.46
CA THR A 12 -11.72 0.19 6.35
C THR A 12 -11.35 -0.77 7.49
N HIS A 13 -10.26 -1.53 7.31
CA HIS A 13 -9.73 -2.46 8.32
C HIS A 13 -8.88 -1.77 9.39
N ASP A 14 -8.40 -0.58 9.09
CA ASP A 14 -7.58 0.28 9.93
C ASP A 14 -8.37 1.52 10.36
N ASN A 15 -9.57 1.33 10.93
CA ASN A 15 -10.40 2.43 11.44
C ASN A 15 -10.81 3.47 10.38
N ASN A 16 -10.95 3.08 9.12
CA ASN A 16 -11.16 4.02 7.99
C ASN A 16 -9.99 5.02 7.85
N THR A 17 -8.76 4.57 8.13
CA THR A 17 -7.59 5.41 7.95
C THR A 17 -7.40 5.70 6.47
N HIS A 18 -7.39 6.99 6.16
CA HIS A 18 -7.06 7.47 4.83
C HIS A 18 -5.54 7.53 4.69
N TYR A 19 -5.02 6.77 3.73
CA TYR A 19 -3.63 6.76 3.34
C TYR A 19 -3.45 7.59 2.07
N LEU A 20 -2.57 8.58 2.11
CA LEU A 20 -2.27 9.46 0.99
C LEU A 20 -1.06 8.94 0.21
N VAL A 21 -0.98 9.28 -1.08
CA VAL A 21 0.18 8.96 -1.91
C VAL A 21 1.45 9.54 -1.28
N GLY A 22 2.46 8.71 -1.12
CA GLY A 22 3.74 9.05 -0.50
C GLY A 22 3.87 8.63 0.95
N GLU A 23 2.78 8.30 1.64
CA GLU A 23 2.78 7.86 3.03
C GLU A 23 3.40 6.47 3.21
N GLU A 24 3.86 6.18 4.42
CA GLU A 24 4.30 4.84 4.81
C GLU A 24 3.12 3.99 5.28
N TYR A 25 3.08 2.75 4.81
CA TYR A 25 2.13 1.73 5.20
C TYR A 25 2.86 0.48 5.74
N PRO A 26 2.37 -0.15 6.80
CA PRO A 26 1.24 0.27 7.64
C PRO A 26 1.60 1.42 8.60
N LYS A 27 0.60 2.23 8.98
CA LYS A 27 0.78 3.29 9.97
C LYS A 27 1.25 2.70 11.30
N THR A 28 2.05 3.45 12.06
CA THR A 28 2.62 2.97 13.32
C THR A 28 1.50 2.53 14.28
N GLY A 29 1.47 1.23 14.60
CA GLY A 29 0.43 0.62 15.45
C GLY A 29 -0.60 -0.22 14.69
N SER A 30 -0.65 -0.12 13.36
CA SER A 30 -1.50 -0.95 12.51
C SER A 30 -0.79 -2.24 12.08
N LYS A 31 -1.50 -3.37 12.17
CA LYS A 31 -1.02 -4.69 11.72
C LYS A 31 -1.97 -5.23 10.65
N PRO A 32 -1.75 -4.87 9.38
CA PRO A 32 -2.54 -5.43 8.30
C PRO A 32 -2.26 -6.93 8.16
N THR A 33 -3.28 -7.66 7.71
CA THR A 33 -3.13 -9.08 7.39
C THR A 33 -2.33 -9.23 6.09
N LYS A 34 -1.63 -10.36 5.92
CA LYS A 34 -0.89 -10.66 4.67
C LYS A 34 -1.79 -10.54 3.43
N LYS A 35 -3.03 -11.03 3.53
CA LYS A 35 -4.04 -10.89 2.47
C LYS A 35 -4.28 -9.43 2.10
N ARG A 36 -4.43 -8.54 3.10
CA ARG A 36 -4.65 -7.12 2.87
C ARG A 36 -3.48 -6.45 2.16
N ILE A 37 -2.26 -6.75 2.60
CA ILE A 37 -1.04 -6.28 1.94
C ILE A 37 -1.00 -6.76 0.49
N GLU A 38 -1.30 -8.04 0.22
CA GLU A 38 -1.33 -8.56 -1.14
C GLU A 38 -2.40 -7.88 -2.01
N GLU A 39 -3.59 -7.61 -1.49
CA GLU A 39 -4.64 -6.89 -2.23
C GLU A 39 -4.26 -5.45 -2.55
N LEU A 40 -3.57 -4.77 -1.61
CA LEU A 40 -3.10 -3.41 -1.82
C LEU A 40 -1.85 -3.35 -2.70
N SER A 41 -1.00 -4.38 -2.66
CA SER A 41 0.23 -4.47 -3.44
C SER A 41 0.03 -5.08 -4.83
N LYS A 42 -1.12 -5.71 -5.08
CA LYS A 42 -1.53 -6.20 -6.41
C LYS A 42 -2.48 -5.21 -7.07
N PRO A 43 -2.51 -5.16 -8.40
CA PRO A 43 -3.45 -4.32 -9.11
C PRO A 43 -4.88 -4.80 -8.85
N HIS A 44 -5.72 -3.91 -8.32
CA HIS A 44 -7.13 -4.23 -8.11
C HIS A 44 -7.82 -4.46 -9.47
N PRO A 45 -8.66 -5.49 -9.66
CA PRO A 45 -9.28 -5.78 -10.95
C PRO A 45 -10.18 -4.65 -11.45
N GLU A 46 -10.80 -3.90 -10.54
CA GLU A 46 -11.68 -2.76 -10.84
C GLU A 46 -10.91 -1.48 -11.18
N TYR A 47 -9.92 -1.11 -10.35
CA TYR A 47 -9.15 0.13 -10.50
C TYR A 47 -7.91 -0.03 -11.40
N LYS A 48 -7.51 -1.27 -11.68
CA LYS A 48 -6.29 -1.67 -12.42
C LYS A 48 -5.01 -1.01 -11.90
N CYS A 49 -5.01 -0.64 -10.62
CA CYS A 49 -3.97 0.10 -9.95
C CYS A 49 -3.56 -0.58 -8.65
N VAL A 50 -2.28 -0.47 -8.32
CA VAL A 50 -1.73 -0.84 -7.01
C VAL A 50 -1.90 0.33 -6.04
N PHE A 51 -2.12 0.05 -4.76
CA PHE A 51 -2.30 1.06 -3.72
C PHE A 51 -1.05 1.27 -2.88
N ILE A 52 -0.32 0.19 -2.60
CA ILE A 52 0.95 0.22 -1.90
C ILE A 52 2.02 -0.49 -2.71
N GLU A 53 3.26 -0.09 -2.53
CA GLU A 53 4.43 -0.71 -3.15
C GLU A 53 5.44 -1.08 -2.07
N GLU A 54 6.02 -2.28 -2.15
CA GLU A 54 7.03 -2.71 -1.17
C GLU A 54 8.28 -1.84 -1.31
N VAL A 55 8.64 -1.11 -0.25
CA VAL A 55 9.88 -0.30 -0.22
C VAL A 55 11.05 -1.24 0.07
N LYS A 56 11.33 -2.17 -0.85
CA LYS A 56 12.67 -2.74 -0.94
C LYS A 56 13.54 -1.69 -1.59
N ALA A 57 14.68 -1.40 -0.97
CA ALA A 57 15.64 -0.38 -1.42
C ALA A 57 16.35 -0.71 -2.75
N GLU A 58 15.66 -1.34 -3.70
CA GLU A 58 16.22 -1.77 -4.97
C GLU A 58 15.52 -1.05 -6.13
N LYS A 59 16.13 0.08 -6.48
CA LYS A 59 16.29 0.61 -7.85
C LYS A 59 15.61 -0.23 -8.94
N LYS A 60 14.52 0.28 -9.51
CA LYS A 60 14.23 0.22 -10.96
C LYS A 60 13.58 1.55 -11.33
N ALA A 61 14.34 2.57 -11.73
CA ALA A 61 14.98 2.67 -13.04
C ALA A 61 14.01 2.16 -14.13
N LYS A 62 13.14 3.07 -14.53
CA LYS A 62 12.48 3.14 -15.84
C LYS A 62 13.60 3.06 -16.91
N GLU A 63 13.65 1.99 -17.69
CA GLU A 63 14.40 1.92 -18.95
C GLU A 63 13.47 2.32 -20.10
#